data_AF-A0A964XAI8-F1
#
_entry.id   AF-A0A964XAI8-F1
#
_cell.length_a   1.000
_cell.length_b   1.000
_cell.length_c   1.000
_cell.angle_alpha   90.00
_cell.angle_beta   90.00
_cell.angle_gamma   90.00
#
_symmetry.space_group_name_H-M   'P 1'
#
loop_
_entity.id
_entity.type
_entity.pdbx_description
1 polymer ?
#
loop_
_entity_poly.entity_id
_entity_poly.type
_entity_poly.pdbx_seq_one_letter_code
_entity_poly.pdbx_strand_id
1 'polypeptide(L)'
;MEPHLLALVATGAAAVAIIVGCASPTTSGPATDAPRQHPVHRDGDKVWIEVPGFNPGTYASSQHGSQARILQTLGETSVTYDDLICYDAFAFRTNVHEQFCPSAGHPACGYRCITRASKVIPWNMALYSALPWDKPRSDEQTITFQAQTCAAIKASIDRGVPVHYGSEEEGLIIGYADAGRRWWCVHPYHNNGKEAFWHDEAKGFAGDKWPWAVVVWTEPKPPDERADERDLLVAALKQAVDMWHSDKRHDPRDGHGYYCGDRAYAFWIERLDEIEASRAVASKGDVHGMGWCFDVIVHGRRRAAPWLRRQAAQFEGDARAQLLVAADHYDQLVQACMADVNCPWDLFQWSGEADAWPADLRRKLRRRLEAARQHDAAAIAAIEGAVHAIH
;
A
#
# COMPACT_ATOMS: atom_id res chain seq x y z
N MET A 1 24.55 3.01 -11.83
CA MET A 1 23.93 2.81 -10.50
C MET A 1 24.01 1.33 -10.20
N GLU A 2 24.93 0.91 -9.33
CA GLU A 2 25.04 -0.49 -8.92
C GLU A 2 23.80 -0.91 -8.11
N PRO A 3 23.26 -2.13 -8.31
CA PRO A 3 22.09 -2.60 -7.59
C PRO A 3 22.50 -3.13 -6.21
N HIS A 4 22.61 -2.24 -5.22
CA HIS A 4 22.81 -2.62 -3.81
C HIS A 4 21.53 -3.09 -3.09
N LEU A 5 20.52 -3.54 -3.84
CA LEU A 5 19.13 -3.67 -3.38
C LEU A 5 18.74 -5.06 -2.84
N LEU A 6 19.69 -5.91 -2.42
CA LEU A 6 19.43 -7.37 -2.39
C LEU A 6 19.71 -8.16 -1.10
N ALA A 7 19.87 -7.51 0.05
CA ALA A 7 20.17 -8.24 1.29
C ALA A 7 19.47 -7.71 2.54
N LEU A 8 18.13 -7.82 2.64
CA LEU A 8 17.43 -7.85 3.93
C LEU A 8 15.97 -8.28 3.75
N VAL A 9 15.70 -9.58 3.90
CA VAL A 9 14.53 -10.22 4.55
C VAL A 9 14.70 -11.72 4.28
N ALA A 10 15.30 -12.43 5.23
CA ALA A 10 15.31 -13.89 5.25
C ALA A 10 15.39 -14.36 6.69
N THR A 11 14.27 -14.34 7.42
CA THR A 11 14.03 -15.20 8.59
C THR A 11 12.58 -15.10 9.07
N GLY A 12 11.90 -16.25 9.18
CA GLY A 12 10.79 -16.43 10.11
C GLY A 12 9.40 -16.70 9.50
N ALA A 13 9.16 -17.91 9.01
CA ALA A 13 7.80 -18.42 8.82
C ALA A 13 7.21 -18.82 10.19
N ALA A 14 6.14 -18.15 10.61
CA ALA A 14 5.30 -18.58 11.74
C ALA A 14 3.84 -18.57 11.29
N ALA A 15 3.18 -19.73 11.35
CA ALA A 15 1.77 -19.88 11.04
C ALA A 15 0.90 -19.20 12.11
N VAL A 16 0.02 -18.29 11.71
CA VAL A 16 -0.95 -17.61 12.59
C VAL A 16 -2.34 -18.12 12.22
N ALA A 17 -3.02 -18.76 13.16
CA ALA A 17 -4.43 -19.11 13.06
C ALA A 17 -5.29 -17.92 13.54
N ILE A 18 -6.28 -17.51 12.74
CA ILE A 18 -7.22 -16.42 13.06
C ILE A 18 -8.53 -17.04 13.56
N ILE A 19 -8.95 -16.67 14.77
CA ILE A 19 -10.28 -16.96 15.32
C ILE A 19 -11.17 -15.73 15.06
N VAL A 20 -12.28 -15.92 14.35
CA VAL A 20 -13.29 -14.88 14.09
C VAL A 20 -14.44 -15.04 15.08
N GLY A 21 -14.62 -14.06 15.96
CA GLY A 21 -15.81 -13.92 16.82
C GLY A 21 -16.68 -12.76 16.33
N CYS A 22 -17.95 -13.05 16.04
CA CYS A 22 -18.94 -12.04 15.66
C CYS A 22 -19.57 -11.41 16.91
N ALA A 23 -19.46 -10.09 17.06
CA ALA A 23 -20.26 -9.31 17.99
C ALA A 23 -21.07 -8.26 17.21
N SER A 24 -22.36 -8.12 17.54
CA SER A 24 -23.27 -7.15 16.92
C SER A 24 -23.17 -5.77 17.60
N PRO A 25 -23.28 -4.66 16.87
CA PRO A 25 -23.16 -3.32 17.47
C PRO A 25 -24.47 -2.84 18.08
N THR A 26 -24.37 -2.28 19.28
CA THR A 26 -25.38 -1.44 19.91
C THR A 26 -25.28 -0.01 19.38
N THR A 27 -26.42 0.61 19.07
CA THR A 27 -26.54 1.98 18.58
C THR A 27 -26.28 3.02 19.68
N SER A 28 -25.26 3.86 19.50
CA SER A 28 -24.97 5.04 20.34
C SER A 28 -25.36 6.34 19.62
N GLY A 29 -25.91 7.30 20.37
CA GLY A 29 -26.29 8.64 19.89
C GLY A 29 -25.09 9.53 19.51
N PRO A 30 -25.34 10.77 19.04
CA PRO A 30 -24.33 11.61 18.42
C PRO A 30 -23.33 12.13 19.47
N ALA A 31 -22.12 11.58 19.45
CA ALA A 31 -21.02 12.02 20.28
C ALA A 31 -20.35 13.23 19.60
N THR A 32 -20.21 14.32 20.35
CA THR A 32 -19.27 15.40 20.04
C THR A 32 -17.86 14.90 20.37
N ASP A 33 -17.32 14.05 19.50
CA ASP A 33 -16.04 13.37 19.71
C ASP A 33 -14.88 14.31 19.32
N ALA A 34 -14.35 15.02 20.32
CA ALA A 34 -12.96 15.47 20.20
C ALA A 34 -12.08 14.21 20.04
N PRO A 35 -11.12 14.19 19.10
CA PRO A 35 -10.25 13.03 18.88
C PRO A 35 -9.62 12.58 20.19
N ARG A 36 -9.68 11.28 20.51
CA ARG A 36 -9.02 10.75 21.71
C ARG A 36 -7.53 10.95 21.55
N GLN A 37 -6.95 11.87 22.31
CA GLN A 37 -5.51 12.04 22.36
C GLN A 37 -4.90 10.77 22.97
N HIS A 38 -4.07 10.07 22.19
CA HIS A 38 -3.28 8.98 22.72
C HIS A 38 -2.26 9.53 23.72
N PRO A 39 -1.98 8.81 24.83
CA PRO A 39 -1.04 9.27 25.83
C PRO A 39 0.35 9.44 25.21
N VAL A 40 0.93 10.62 25.38
CA VAL A 40 2.32 10.90 25.04
C VAL A 40 3.19 10.54 26.24
N HIS A 41 4.09 9.59 26.04
CA HIS A 41 5.03 9.12 27.04
C HIS A 41 6.29 9.98 27.04
N ARG A 42 6.87 10.18 28.22
CA ARG A 42 8.12 10.95 28.40
C ARG A 42 9.02 10.23 29.40
N ASP A 43 10.28 10.04 29.01
CA ASP A 43 11.34 9.51 29.87
C ASP A 43 12.65 10.22 29.53
N GLY A 44 13.08 11.12 30.42
CA GLY A 44 14.21 12.01 30.16
C GLY A 44 13.97 12.88 28.92
N ASP A 45 14.85 12.75 27.92
CA ASP A 45 14.77 13.46 26.64
C ASP A 45 13.94 12.72 25.57
N LYS A 46 13.48 11.49 25.88
CA LYS A 46 12.68 10.66 24.98
C LYS A 46 11.21 10.99 25.12
N VAL A 47 10.54 11.11 23.98
CA VAL A 47 9.09 11.37 23.89
C VAL A 47 8.51 10.48 22.83
N TRP A 48 7.45 9.71 23.13
CA TRP A 48 6.86 8.79 22.16
C TRP A 48 5.37 8.54 22.38
N ILE A 49 4.75 7.94 21.38
CA ILE A 49 3.36 7.49 21.34
C ILE A 49 3.39 5.97 21.15
N GLU A 50 2.53 5.26 21.89
CA GLU A 50 2.33 3.83 21.66
C GLU A 50 1.52 3.60 20.39
N VAL A 51 2.16 2.97 19.39
CA VAL A 51 1.55 2.64 18.10
C VAL A 51 1.74 1.15 17.84
N PRO A 52 0.66 0.39 17.60
CA PRO A 52 0.79 -1.01 17.21
C PRO A 52 1.61 -1.17 15.93
N GLY A 53 2.50 -2.16 15.95
CA GLY A 53 3.21 -2.63 14.77
C GLY A 53 2.29 -3.06 13.63
N PHE A 54 2.83 -3.09 12.39
CA PHE A 54 2.11 -3.56 11.21
C PHE A 54 3.06 -4.16 10.20
N ASN A 55 2.57 -5.05 9.32
CA ASN A 55 3.43 -5.77 8.38
C ASN A 55 2.81 -5.85 6.97
N PRO A 56 3.61 -6.23 5.96
CA PRO A 56 3.15 -6.38 4.58
C PRO A 56 1.97 -7.34 4.41
N GLY A 57 1.93 -8.43 5.19
CA GLY A 57 0.80 -9.37 5.15
C GLY A 57 -0.53 -8.75 5.61
N THR A 58 -0.47 -7.71 6.44
CA THR A 58 -1.63 -6.95 6.91
C THR A 58 -1.98 -5.83 5.95
N TYR A 59 -0.96 -5.13 5.44
CA TYR A 59 -1.06 -4.01 4.51
C TYR A 59 -0.05 -4.16 3.37
N ALA A 60 -0.50 -4.60 2.20
CA ALA A 60 0.37 -4.75 1.04
C ALA A 60 0.93 -3.40 0.54
N SER A 61 0.21 -2.29 0.81
CA SER A 61 0.74 -0.95 0.62
C SER A 61 1.22 -0.39 1.95
N SER A 62 2.53 -0.24 2.12
CA SER A 62 3.15 0.37 3.30
C SER A 62 2.66 1.80 3.52
N GLN A 63 2.54 2.60 2.46
CA GLN A 63 1.96 3.94 2.49
C GLN A 63 0.55 3.99 3.07
N HIS A 64 -0.40 3.25 2.49
CA HIS A 64 -1.78 3.23 3.00
C HIS A 64 -1.86 2.56 4.38
N GLY A 65 -0.98 1.60 4.66
CA GLY A 65 -0.85 0.95 5.96
C GLY A 65 -0.43 1.94 7.07
N SER A 66 0.57 2.78 6.80
CA SER A 66 0.99 3.87 7.68
C SER A 66 -0.15 4.86 7.94
N GLN A 67 -0.86 5.29 6.89
CA GLN A 67 -2.04 6.15 7.04
C GLN A 67 -3.13 5.51 7.90
N ALA A 68 -3.45 4.23 7.66
CA ALA A 68 -4.43 3.48 8.45
C ALA A 68 -4.03 3.35 9.92
N ARG A 69 -2.73 3.16 10.20
CA ARG A 69 -2.22 3.09 11.58
C ARG A 69 -2.30 4.44 12.29
N ILE A 70 -2.00 5.54 11.60
CA ILE A 70 -2.20 6.88 12.15
C ILE A 70 -3.68 7.07 12.48
N LEU A 71 -4.61 6.78 11.57
CA LEU A 71 -6.06 6.89 11.82
C LEU A 71 -6.50 6.09 13.05
N GLN A 72 -6.06 4.84 13.16
CA GLN A 72 -6.37 4.00 14.32
C GLN A 72 -5.78 4.55 15.62
N THR A 73 -4.55 5.07 15.58
CA THR A 73 -3.91 5.77 16.70
C THR A 73 -4.56 7.12 17.00
N LEU A 74 -5.44 7.65 16.15
CA LEU A 74 -6.22 8.86 16.47
C LEU A 74 -7.65 8.52 16.90
N GLY A 75 -8.00 7.23 16.92
CA GLY A 75 -9.37 6.77 17.13
C GLY A 75 -10.31 7.09 15.95
N GLU A 76 -9.76 7.44 14.79
CA GLU A 76 -10.52 7.72 13.58
C GLU A 76 -11.00 6.40 12.96
N THR A 77 -12.30 6.15 13.10
CA THR A 77 -12.94 4.90 12.64
C THR A 77 -13.76 5.08 11.36
N SER A 78 -13.94 6.33 10.91
CA SER A 78 -14.69 6.67 9.71
C SER A 78 -13.99 6.23 8.41
N VAL A 79 -12.67 6.09 8.44
CA VAL A 79 -11.85 5.70 7.29
C VAL A 79 -10.99 4.50 7.67
N THR A 80 -11.17 3.41 6.95
CA THR A 80 -10.38 2.18 7.15
C THR A 80 -9.27 2.05 6.10
N TYR A 81 -8.33 1.12 6.32
CA TYR A 81 -7.34 0.76 5.29
C TYR A 81 -8.00 0.36 3.95
N ASP A 82 -9.10 -0.41 4.03
CA ASP A 82 -9.83 -0.86 2.84
C ASP A 82 -10.39 0.35 2.07
N ASP A 83 -10.90 1.36 2.78
CA ASP A 83 -11.37 2.61 2.17
C ASP A 83 -10.22 3.38 1.51
N LEU A 84 -9.07 3.50 2.18
CA LEU A 84 -7.90 4.18 1.61
C LEU A 84 -7.49 3.55 0.28
N ILE A 85 -7.25 2.24 0.23
CA ILE A 85 -6.78 1.57 -1.00
C ILE A 85 -7.86 1.49 -2.09
N CYS A 86 -9.14 1.46 -1.73
CA CYS A 86 -10.23 1.41 -2.71
C CYS A 86 -10.55 2.78 -3.27
N TYR A 87 -10.63 3.83 -2.44
CA TYR A 87 -10.80 5.21 -2.92
C TYR A 87 -9.62 5.67 -3.78
N ASP A 88 -8.40 5.17 -3.54
CA ASP A 88 -7.26 5.44 -4.41
C ASP A 88 -7.19 4.58 -5.67
N ALA A 89 -8.15 3.68 -5.87
CA ALA A 89 -8.17 2.65 -6.89
C ALA A 89 -6.96 1.69 -6.86
N PHE A 90 -6.11 1.75 -5.83
CA PHE A 90 -4.99 0.84 -5.63
C PHE A 90 -5.46 -0.61 -5.52
N ALA A 91 -6.60 -0.84 -4.85
CA ALA A 91 -7.20 -2.16 -4.69
C ALA A 91 -7.59 -2.82 -6.02
N PHE A 92 -7.77 -2.04 -7.09
CA PHE A 92 -8.11 -2.50 -8.45
C PHE A 92 -6.90 -2.54 -9.38
N ARG A 93 -5.70 -2.22 -8.88
CA ARG A 93 -4.50 -2.09 -9.69
C ARG A 93 -3.91 -3.44 -10.04
N THR A 94 -3.53 -3.56 -11.32
CA THR A 94 -2.57 -4.55 -11.82
C THR A 94 -1.49 -3.75 -12.53
N ASN A 95 -0.27 -3.81 -12.01
CA ASN A 95 0.84 -2.98 -12.46
C ASN A 95 2.13 -3.80 -12.37
N VAL A 96 2.88 -3.88 -13.46
CA VAL A 96 4.12 -4.67 -13.56
C VAL A 96 5.20 -3.82 -14.22
N HIS A 97 6.33 -3.64 -13.52
CA HIS A 97 7.50 -2.99 -14.10
C HIS A 97 8.11 -3.88 -15.20
N GLU A 98 8.64 -3.29 -16.27
CA GLU A 98 9.23 -4.04 -17.40
C GLU A 98 10.43 -4.93 -17.00
N GLN A 99 11.00 -4.70 -15.82
CA GLN A 99 12.07 -5.52 -15.22
C GLN A 99 11.62 -6.23 -13.93
N PHE A 100 10.32 -6.33 -13.66
CA PHE A 100 9.79 -6.87 -12.39
C PHE A 100 10.43 -6.22 -11.16
N CYS A 101 10.60 -4.90 -11.16
CA CYS A 101 10.98 -4.18 -9.95
C CYS A 101 9.85 -4.29 -8.92
N PRO A 102 10.13 -4.69 -7.65
CA PRO A 102 9.12 -4.77 -6.60
C PRO A 102 8.41 -3.44 -6.33
N SER A 103 9.04 -2.30 -6.67
CA SER A 103 8.43 -0.96 -6.57
C SER A 103 7.13 -0.83 -7.37
N ALA A 104 6.84 -1.72 -8.33
CA ALA A 104 5.56 -1.78 -9.02
C ALA A 104 4.36 -1.94 -8.07
N GLY A 105 4.58 -2.50 -6.86
CA GLY A 105 3.59 -2.57 -5.80
C GLY A 105 3.39 -1.26 -5.03
N HIS A 106 4.27 -0.27 -5.15
CA HIS A 106 4.14 1.03 -4.49
C HIS A 106 3.10 1.91 -5.20
N PRO A 107 2.16 2.58 -4.48
CA PRO A 107 1.08 3.38 -5.08
C PRO A 107 1.54 4.59 -5.91
N ALA A 108 2.76 5.09 -5.67
CA ALA A 108 3.35 6.20 -6.43
C ALA A 108 4.06 5.77 -7.74
N CYS A 109 4.27 4.47 -7.96
CA CYS A 109 5.00 3.94 -9.12
C CYS A 109 4.04 3.42 -10.20
N GLY A 110 4.38 3.66 -11.47
CA GLY A 110 3.53 3.31 -12.62
C GLY A 110 2.23 4.12 -12.65
N TYR A 111 1.09 3.44 -12.71
CA TYR A 111 -0.20 4.10 -12.57
C TYR A 111 -0.40 4.59 -11.13
N ARG A 112 -0.49 5.91 -10.94
CA ARG A 112 -0.52 6.57 -9.62
C ARG A 112 -1.88 6.37 -8.92
N CYS A 113 -1.84 5.78 -7.73
CA CYS A 113 -3.00 5.42 -6.89
C CYS A 113 -2.77 5.90 -5.45
N ILE A 114 -2.62 7.21 -5.27
CA ILE A 114 -2.17 7.85 -4.01
C ILE A 114 -2.90 9.17 -3.68
N THR A 115 -3.61 9.75 -4.64
CA THR A 115 -4.07 11.14 -4.58
C THR A 115 -5.46 11.32 -3.97
N ARG A 116 -6.26 10.26 -3.90
CA ARG A 116 -7.62 10.25 -3.33
C ARG A 116 -7.65 9.76 -1.89
N ALA A 117 -6.74 8.90 -1.44
CA ALA A 117 -6.65 8.55 -0.02
C ALA A 117 -6.41 9.81 0.82
N SER A 118 -5.56 10.73 0.34
CA SER A 118 -5.33 12.02 1.01
C SER A 118 -6.58 12.91 1.09
N LYS A 119 -7.57 12.71 0.21
CA LYS A 119 -8.83 13.45 0.21
C LYS A 119 -9.84 12.89 1.20
N VAL A 120 -9.91 11.56 1.36
CA VAL A 120 -10.82 10.93 2.33
C VAL A 120 -10.30 11.05 3.77
N ILE A 121 -8.98 11.13 3.97
CA ILE A 121 -8.38 11.33 5.29
C ILE A 121 -8.91 12.64 5.91
N PRO A 122 -9.51 12.60 7.13
CA PRO A 122 -10.14 13.77 7.76
C PRO A 122 -9.15 14.72 8.44
N TRP A 123 -7.90 14.76 7.95
CA TRP A 123 -6.79 15.54 8.50
C TRP A 123 -6.04 16.27 7.40
N ASN A 124 -5.60 17.49 7.69
CA ASN A 124 -4.63 18.22 6.88
C ASN A 124 -3.24 17.60 7.04
N MET A 125 -2.44 17.69 5.98
CA MET A 125 -1.12 17.10 5.92
C MET A 125 -0.12 18.08 5.32
N ALA A 126 1.04 18.20 5.96
CA ALA A 126 2.19 18.94 5.46
C ALA A 126 3.27 17.96 4.97
N LEU A 127 3.68 18.11 3.72
CA LEU A 127 4.73 17.29 3.09
C LEU A 127 6.08 18.02 3.15
N TYR A 128 7.08 17.36 3.72
CA TYR A 128 8.48 17.75 3.71
C TYR A 128 9.24 16.74 2.85
N SER A 129 9.62 17.11 1.62
CA SER A 129 10.26 16.19 0.68
C SER A 129 11.70 16.58 0.35
N ALA A 130 12.58 15.59 0.30
CA ALA A 130 13.94 15.67 -0.21
C ALA A 130 14.19 14.49 -1.14
N LEU A 131 13.61 14.55 -2.34
CA LEU A 131 13.65 13.44 -3.27
C LEU A 131 15.07 13.32 -3.88
N PRO A 132 15.58 12.10 -4.13
CA PRO A 132 16.92 11.91 -4.71
C PRO A 132 17.12 12.57 -6.07
N TRP A 133 16.03 12.83 -6.81
CA TRP A 133 16.03 13.46 -8.13
C TRP A 133 15.71 14.96 -8.08
N ASP A 134 15.50 15.54 -6.90
CA ASP A 134 15.38 17.00 -6.76
C ASP A 134 16.73 17.67 -7.06
N LYS A 135 16.69 18.94 -7.45
CA LYS A 135 17.91 19.76 -7.51
C LYS A 135 18.59 19.74 -6.14
N PRO A 136 19.90 19.45 -6.06
CA PRO A 136 20.63 19.49 -4.81
C PRO A 136 20.44 20.83 -4.09
N ARG A 137 20.13 20.76 -2.79
CA ARG A 137 20.07 21.91 -1.90
C ARG A 137 21.50 22.35 -1.55
N SER A 138 21.70 23.63 -1.30
CA SER A 138 22.92 24.08 -0.62
C SER A 138 22.98 23.53 0.80
N ASP A 139 24.15 23.59 1.44
CA ASP A 139 24.31 23.14 2.83
C ASP A 139 23.37 23.92 3.78
N GLU A 140 23.29 25.24 3.62
CA GLU A 140 22.39 26.10 4.40
C GLU A 140 20.91 25.74 4.19
N GLN A 141 20.51 25.47 2.95
CA GLN A 141 19.15 25.02 2.63
C GLN A 141 18.85 23.64 3.24
N THR A 142 19.84 22.74 3.24
CA THR A 142 19.72 21.41 3.85
C THR A 142 19.56 21.51 5.36
N ILE A 143 20.41 22.28 6.03
CA ILE A 143 20.34 22.52 7.49
C ILE A 143 18.99 23.13 7.86
N THR A 144 18.54 24.15 7.13
CA THR A 144 17.26 24.82 7.38
C THR A 144 16.09 23.85 7.20
N PHE A 145 16.08 23.08 6.12
CA PHE A 145 15.05 22.08 5.83
C PHE A 145 14.99 21.00 6.92
N GLN A 146 16.14 20.47 7.33
CA GLN A 146 16.22 19.46 8.38
C GLN A 146 15.72 20.01 9.72
N ALA A 147 16.14 21.23 10.10
CA ALA A 147 15.69 21.86 11.33
C ALA A 147 14.17 22.08 11.35
N GLN A 148 13.59 22.56 10.23
CA GLN A 148 12.14 22.73 10.09
C GLN A 148 11.39 21.40 10.17
N THR A 149 11.89 20.36 9.51
CA THR A 149 11.28 19.02 9.50
C THR A 149 11.32 18.40 10.90
N CYS A 150 12.46 18.46 11.59
CA CYS A 150 12.59 17.98 12.97
C CYS A 150 11.67 18.72 13.94
N ALA A 151 11.52 20.05 13.78
CA ALA A 151 10.60 20.84 14.60
C ALA A 151 9.13 20.43 14.35
N ALA A 152 8.75 20.18 13.10
CA ALA A 152 7.40 19.73 12.75
C ALA A 152 7.09 18.33 13.28
N ILE A 153 8.05 17.40 13.17
CA ILE A 153 7.95 16.05 13.74
C ILE A 153 7.74 16.15 15.26
N LYS A 154 8.61 16.88 15.96
CA LYS A 154 8.52 17.09 17.41
C LYS A 154 7.13 17.62 17.80
N ALA A 155 6.67 18.68 17.12
CA ALA A 155 5.37 19.28 17.39
C ALA A 155 4.21 18.29 17.18
N SER A 156 4.31 17.40 16.18
CA SER A 156 3.31 16.35 15.93
C SER A 156 3.28 15.30 17.05
N ILE A 157 4.45 14.78 17.43
CA ILE A 157 4.57 13.78 18.49
C ILE A 157 4.12 14.36 19.84
N ASP A 158 4.46 15.61 20.14
CA ASP A 158 3.99 16.30 21.36
C ASP A 158 2.45 16.42 21.42
N ARG A 159 1.75 16.42 20.28
CA ARG A 159 0.27 16.39 20.20
C ARG A 159 -0.32 14.98 20.25
N GLY A 160 0.51 13.93 20.31
CA GLY A 160 0.04 12.55 20.25
C GLY A 160 -0.28 12.07 18.83
N VAL A 161 0.26 12.71 17.80
CA VAL A 161 0.02 12.35 16.38
C VAL A 161 1.30 11.78 15.76
N PRO A 162 1.33 10.48 15.39
CA PRO A 162 2.48 9.89 14.70
C PRO A 162 2.72 10.56 13.34
N VAL A 163 3.96 10.46 12.86
CA VAL A 163 4.37 11.08 11.59
C VAL A 163 4.69 10.00 10.58
N HIS A 164 4.22 10.19 9.35
CA HIS A 164 4.54 9.29 8.26
C HIS A 164 5.91 9.65 7.68
N TYR A 165 6.75 8.67 7.41
CA TYR A 165 8.01 8.88 6.70
C TYR A 165 8.19 7.81 5.63
N GLY A 166 8.81 8.20 4.51
CA GLY A 166 8.94 7.34 3.36
C GLY A 166 10.27 7.51 2.65
N SER A 167 10.79 6.39 2.15
CA SER A 167 11.80 6.34 1.11
C SER A 167 11.20 5.60 -0.10
N GLU A 168 11.66 4.38 -0.39
CA GLU A 168 11.00 3.45 -1.33
C GLU A 168 9.77 2.79 -0.71
N GLU A 169 9.79 2.62 0.61
CA GLU A 169 8.68 2.11 1.43
C GLU A 169 8.43 3.07 2.58
N GLU A 170 7.25 2.99 3.18
CA GLU A 170 6.83 3.92 4.22
C GLU A 170 6.68 3.27 5.61
N GLY A 171 6.97 4.06 6.64
CA GLY A 171 6.80 3.72 8.04
C GLY A 171 6.33 4.91 8.87
N LEU A 172 6.39 4.76 10.19
CA LEU A 172 5.95 5.76 11.14
C LEU A 172 7.09 6.19 12.05
N ILE A 173 7.26 7.50 12.21
CA ILE A 173 7.97 8.09 13.35
C ILE A 173 6.94 8.22 14.47
N ILE A 174 7.19 7.55 15.58
CA ILE A 174 6.28 7.45 16.72
C ILE A 174 6.88 8.11 17.97
N GLY A 175 8.14 8.54 17.91
CA GLY A 175 8.79 9.25 19.01
C GLY A 175 10.06 9.96 18.56
N TYR A 176 10.66 10.71 19.48
CA TYR A 176 11.92 11.39 19.27
C TYR A 176 12.78 11.45 20.54
N ALA A 177 14.07 11.71 20.35
CA ALA A 177 15.06 12.10 21.36
C ALA A 177 15.96 13.23 20.80
N ASP A 178 16.93 13.71 21.59
CA ASP A 178 17.90 14.73 21.15
C ASP A 178 17.28 15.98 20.53
N ALA A 179 16.22 16.50 21.17
CA ALA A 179 15.43 17.64 20.70
C ALA A 179 14.85 17.47 19.28
N GLY A 180 14.51 16.23 18.90
CA GLY A 180 13.88 15.92 17.60
C GLY A 180 14.86 15.48 16.52
N ARG A 181 16.16 15.39 16.81
CA ARG A 181 17.18 14.94 15.84
C ARG A 181 17.29 13.43 15.72
N ARG A 182 16.75 12.69 16.69
CA ARG A 182 16.75 11.23 16.70
C ARG A 182 15.31 10.74 16.75
N TRP A 183 14.96 9.77 15.90
CA TRP A 183 13.57 9.34 15.69
C TRP A 183 13.37 7.90 16.11
N TRP A 184 12.33 7.65 16.90
CA TRP A 184 11.86 6.31 17.26
C TRP A 184 10.78 5.91 16.27
N CYS A 185 11.00 4.82 15.53
CA CYS A 185 10.21 4.46 14.36
C CYS A 185 9.61 3.05 14.45
N VAL A 186 8.53 2.84 13.71
CA VAL A 186 7.95 1.52 13.39
C VAL A 186 7.89 1.41 11.87
N HIS A 187 8.34 0.29 11.31
CA HIS A 187 8.40 0.10 9.86
C HIS A 187 8.01 -1.34 9.49
N PRO A 188 7.15 -1.55 8.48
CA PRO A 188 6.58 -2.88 8.20
C PRO A 188 7.63 -3.93 7.81
N TYR A 189 8.74 -3.49 7.24
CA TYR A 189 9.84 -4.36 6.83
C TYR A 189 10.97 -4.46 7.88
N HIS A 190 10.91 -3.71 8.98
CA HIS A 190 11.85 -3.85 10.09
C HIS A 190 11.30 -4.89 11.09
N ASN A 191 11.97 -6.05 11.20
CA ASN A 191 11.52 -7.19 12.01
C ASN A 191 10.02 -7.52 11.81
N ASN A 192 9.55 -7.47 10.56
CA ASN A 192 8.15 -7.66 10.18
C ASN A 192 7.18 -6.74 10.96
N GLY A 193 7.63 -5.51 11.24
CA GLY A 193 6.94 -4.48 12.00
C GLY A 193 6.55 -4.85 13.41
N LYS A 194 7.22 -5.83 14.03
CA LYS A 194 6.93 -6.26 15.41
C LYS A 194 7.57 -5.38 16.47
N GLU A 195 8.57 -4.59 16.10
CA GLU A 195 9.33 -3.78 17.05
C GLU A 195 9.53 -2.35 16.54
N ALA A 196 9.62 -1.43 17.50
CA ALA A 196 10.09 -0.09 17.25
C ALA A 196 11.62 -0.03 17.39
N PHE A 197 12.24 0.93 16.72
CA PHE A 197 13.70 1.08 16.67
C PHE A 197 14.09 2.55 16.56
N TRP A 198 15.34 2.89 16.91
CA TRP A 198 15.88 4.19 16.56
C TRP A 198 16.29 4.21 15.09
N HIS A 199 15.79 5.19 14.34
CA HIS A 199 16.02 5.33 12.90
C HIS A 199 17.51 5.32 12.51
N ASP A 200 18.40 5.85 13.35
CA ASP A 200 19.85 5.88 13.14
C ASP A 200 20.56 4.55 13.47
N GLU A 201 19.87 3.58 14.08
CA GLU A 201 20.39 2.25 14.39
C GLU A 201 19.99 1.19 13.35
N ALA A 202 18.91 1.43 12.60
CA ALA A 202 18.47 0.54 11.51
C ALA A 202 19.17 0.88 10.19
N LYS A 203 19.26 -0.09 9.29
CA LYS A 203 19.87 0.05 7.96
C LYS A 203 18.86 -0.09 6.83
N GLY A 204 19.15 0.49 5.67
CA GLY A 204 18.37 0.30 4.44
C GLY A 204 17.06 1.11 4.44
N PHE A 205 15.97 0.56 3.91
CA PHE A 205 14.69 1.29 3.76
C PHE A 205 14.10 1.81 5.07
N ALA A 206 14.46 1.16 6.19
CA ALA A 206 13.93 1.47 7.49
C ALA A 206 14.64 2.65 8.19
N GLY A 207 15.90 2.95 7.86
CA GLY A 207 16.76 3.82 8.68
C GLY A 207 18.05 4.30 8.00
N ASP A 208 19.00 4.81 8.80
CA ASP A 208 20.35 5.30 8.46
C ASP A 208 20.49 6.49 7.48
N LYS A 209 19.49 6.78 6.65
CA LYS A 209 19.49 7.87 5.68
C LYS A 209 18.30 8.79 5.87
N TRP A 210 18.49 10.06 5.52
CA TRP A 210 17.38 11.01 5.52
C TRP A 210 16.25 10.52 4.59
N PRO A 211 14.99 10.47 5.05
CA PRO A 211 13.86 9.98 4.26
C PRO A 211 13.59 10.91 3.08
N TRP A 212 13.05 10.33 2.00
CA TRP A 212 12.69 11.09 0.81
C TRP A 212 11.48 11.98 1.06
N ALA A 213 10.59 11.57 1.95
CA ALA A 213 9.41 12.31 2.35
C ALA A 213 9.10 12.11 3.84
N VAL A 214 8.62 13.19 4.47
CA VAL A 214 8.00 13.17 5.79
C VAL A 214 6.64 13.85 5.66
N VAL A 215 5.57 13.18 6.08
CA VAL A 215 4.20 13.73 6.05
C VAL A 215 3.70 13.90 7.47
N VAL A 216 3.59 15.15 7.89
CA VAL A 216 3.09 15.53 9.22
C VAL A 216 1.59 15.80 9.13
N TRP A 217 0.81 15.11 9.96
CA TRP A 217 -0.64 15.33 10.07
C TRP A 217 -0.88 16.52 11.01
N THR A 218 -1.46 17.59 10.49
CA THR A 218 -1.48 18.88 11.20
C THR A 218 -2.72 19.01 12.07
N GLU A 219 -3.84 19.45 11.49
CA GLU A 219 -5.12 19.64 12.16
C GLU A 219 -6.24 18.86 11.44
N PRO A 220 -7.33 18.49 12.14
CA PRO A 220 -8.49 17.89 11.50
C PRO A 220 -9.07 18.80 10.43
N LYS A 221 -9.49 18.22 9.30
CA LYS A 221 -10.23 18.94 8.26
C LYS A 221 -11.63 19.30 8.75
N PRO A 222 -12.06 20.56 8.54
CA PRO A 222 -13.47 20.94 8.64
C PRO A 222 -14.37 19.98 7.84
N PRO A 223 -15.57 19.62 8.33
CA PRO A 223 -16.45 18.69 7.61
C PRO A 223 -16.78 19.10 6.17
N ASP A 224 -16.89 20.40 5.89
CA ASP A 224 -17.16 20.98 4.57
C ASP A 224 -15.97 20.96 3.61
N GLU A 225 -14.76 20.74 4.12
CA GLU A 225 -13.55 20.52 3.30
C GLU A 225 -13.30 19.03 2.99
N ARG A 226 -14.09 18.12 3.59
CA ARG A 226 -13.96 16.68 3.34
C ARG A 226 -14.57 16.33 1.99
N ALA A 227 -13.87 15.51 1.22
CA ALA A 227 -14.39 15.05 -0.07
C ALA A 227 -15.63 14.18 0.14
N ASP A 228 -16.62 14.36 -0.74
CA ASP A 228 -17.81 13.53 -0.77
C ASP A 228 -17.43 12.08 -1.11
N GLU A 229 -17.90 11.12 -0.30
CA GLU A 229 -17.56 9.71 -0.45
C GLU A 229 -18.08 9.11 -1.76
N ARG A 230 -19.26 9.54 -2.22
CA ARG A 230 -19.84 9.07 -3.48
C ARG A 230 -19.01 9.58 -4.66
N ASP A 231 -18.57 10.83 -4.63
CA ASP A 231 -17.67 11.39 -5.65
C ASP A 231 -16.31 10.66 -5.68
N LEU A 232 -15.74 10.38 -4.50
CA LEU A 232 -14.50 9.59 -4.40
C LEU A 232 -14.67 8.18 -4.97
N LEU A 233 -15.78 7.51 -4.63
CA LEU A 233 -16.13 6.20 -5.17
C LEU A 233 -16.21 6.23 -6.70
N VAL A 234 -17.01 7.13 -7.27
CA VAL A 234 -17.15 7.25 -8.74
C VAL A 234 -15.80 7.54 -9.39
N ALA A 235 -14.99 8.42 -8.79
CA ALA A 235 -13.67 8.73 -9.31
C ALA A 235 -12.69 7.55 -9.22
N ALA A 236 -12.81 6.70 -8.22
CA ALA A 236 -12.03 5.47 -8.07
C ALA A 236 -12.43 4.43 -9.12
N LEU A 237 -13.74 4.22 -9.33
CA LEU A 237 -14.27 3.31 -10.35
C LEU A 237 -13.82 3.72 -11.76
N LYS A 238 -13.93 5.02 -12.09
CA LYS A 238 -13.42 5.57 -13.36
C LYS A 238 -11.92 5.35 -13.53
N GLN A 239 -11.14 5.51 -12.46
CA GLN A 239 -9.71 5.24 -12.51
C GLN A 239 -9.40 3.75 -12.69
N ALA A 240 -10.15 2.86 -12.06
CA ALA A 240 -9.98 1.42 -12.26
C ALA A 240 -10.16 1.03 -13.73
N VAL A 241 -11.18 1.56 -14.39
CA VAL A 241 -11.43 1.36 -15.83
C VAL A 241 -10.31 1.94 -16.69
N ASP A 242 -9.92 3.21 -16.49
CA ASP A 242 -8.83 3.84 -17.25
C ASP A 242 -7.50 3.09 -17.10
N MET A 243 -7.20 2.64 -15.88
CA MET A 243 -6.00 1.86 -15.59
C MET A 243 -6.02 0.48 -16.25
N TRP A 244 -7.18 -0.18 -16.30
CA TRP A 244 -7.32 -1.48 -16.97
C TRP A 244 -7.01 -1.39 -18.47
N HIS A 245 -7.46 -0.31 -19.11
CA HIS A 245 -7.26 -0.06 -20.54
C HIS A 245 -5.96 0.68 -20.87
N SER A 246 -5.19 1.09 -19.86
CA SER A 246 -3.86 1.68 -20.06
C SER A 246 -2.85 0.61 -20.45
N ASP A 247 -2.10 0.84 -21.53
CA ASP A 247 -1.07 -0.09 -22.02
C ASP A 247 0.18 -0.08 -21.12
N LYS A 248 0.91 1.04 -21.16
CA LYS A 248 2.17 1.24 -20.43
C LYS A 248 2.30 2.69 -19.99
N ARG A 249 2.76 2.91 -18.76
CA ARG A 249 3.10 4.24 -18.21
C ARG A 249 4.60 4.32 -17.99
N HIS A 250 5.23 5.34 -18.55
CA HIS A 250 6.64 5.62 -18.30
C HIS A 250 6.80 6.46 -17.05
N ASP A 251 7.73 6.05 -16.19
CA ASP A 251 8.13 6.85 -15.05
C ASP A 251 9.09 7.94 -15.53
N PRO A 252 8.75 9.23 -15.34
CA PRO A 252 9.60 10.32 -15.79
C PRO A 252 10.95 10.37 -15.06
N ARG A 253 11.13 9.64 -13.96
CA ARG A 253 12.35 9.66 -13.13
C ARG A 253 13.47 8.82 -13.71
N ASP A 254 13.16 7.65 -14.24
CA ASP A 254 14.15 6.67 -14.72
C ASP A 254 13.91 6.23 -16.18
N GLY A 255 12.79 6.65 -16.79
CA GLY A 255 12.41 6.29 -18.17
C GLY A 255 11.87 4.87 -18.31
N HIS A 256 11.89 4.08 -17.25
CA HIS A 256 11.38 2.73 -17.26
C HIS A 256 9.85 2.71 -17.31
N GLY A 257 9.32 1.68 -17.92
CA GLY A 257 7.88 1.55 -18.08
C GLY A 257 7.24 0.52 -17.16
N TYR A 258 6.01 0.84 -16.79
CA TYR A 258 5.11 0.00 -16.02
C TYR A 258 3.92 -0.37 -16.91
N TYR A 259 3.75 -1.66 -17.18
CA TYR A 259 2.55 -2.17 -17.82
C TYR A 259 1.39 -2.10 -16.84
N CYS A 260 0.20 -1.75 -17.33
CA CYS A 260 -0.99 -1.62 -16.50
C CYS A 260 -2.11 -2.57 -16.98
N GLY A 261 -3.03 -2.90 -16.08
CA GLY A 261 -4.28 -3.56 -16.44
C GLY A 261 -4.12 -4.88 -17.19
N ASP A 262 -4.84 -4.99 -18.32
CA ASP A 262 -4.80 -6.17 -19.19
C ASP A 262 -3.39 -6.43 -19.75
N ARG A 263 -2.67 -5.37 -20.14
CA ARG A 263 -1.32 -5.48 -20.69
C ARG A 263 -0.34 -5.98 -19.65
N ALA A 264 -0.48 -5.59 -18.39
CA ALA A 264 0.37 -6.09 -17.30
C ALA A 264 0.26 -7.61 -17.16
N TYR A 265 -0.95 -8.17 -17.23
CA TYR A 265 -1.14 -9.62 -17.23
C TYR A 265 -0.52 -10.28 -18.47
N ALA A 266 -0.75 -9.72 -19.66
CA ALA A 266 -0.19 -10.25 -20.90
C ALA A 266 1.34 -10.30 -20.85
N PHE A 267 1.99 -9.18 -20.48
CA PHE A 267 3.44 -9.09 -20.32
C PHE A 267 3.98 -10.12 -19.32
N TRP A 268 3.29 -10.30 -18.20
CA TRP A 268 3.73 -11.27 -17.19
C TRP A 268 3.62 -12.71 -17.69
N ILE A 269 2.51 -13.07 -18.33
CA ILE A 269 2.33 -14.41 -18.90
C ILE A 269 3.38 -14.66 -20.00
N GLU A 270 3.60 -13.69 -20.90
CA GLU A 270 4.65 -13.74 -21.93
C GLU A 270 6.04 -14.00 -21.30
N ARG A 271 6.37 -13.30 -20.20
CA ARG A 271 7.64 -13.51 -19.49
C ARG A 271 7.78 -14.91 -18.91
N LEU A 272 6.71 -15.47 -18.34
CA LEU A 272 6.74 -16.84 -17.82
C LEU A 272 6.96 -17.86 -18.93
N ASP A 273 6.36 -17.63 -20.10
CA ASP A 273 6.53 -18.48 -21.28
C ASP A 273 7.97 -18.40 -21.82
N GLU A 274 8.58 -17.22 -21.84
CA GLU A 274 10.01 -17.05 -22.20
C GLU A 274 10.94 -17.81 -21.26
N ILE A 275 10.73 -17.73 -19.94
CA ILE A 275 11.52 -18.44 -18.93
C ILE A 275 11.42 -19.95 -19.15
N GLU A 276 10.22 -20.46 -19.40
CA GLU A 276 10.00 -21.90 -19.65
C GLU A 276 10.64 -22.35 -20.97
N ALA A 277 10.49 -21.58 -22.05
CA ALA A 277 11.00 -21.92 -23.37
C ALA A 277 12.54 -21.87 -23.46
N SER A 278 13.15 -20.84 -22.89
CA SER A 278 14.61 -20.65 -22.89
C SER A 278 15.33 -21.57 -21.90
N ARG A 279 14.59 -22.20 -20.97
CA ARG A 279 15.15 -22.85 -19.78
C ARG A 279 16.06 -21.90 -18.99
N ALA A 280 15.87 -20.59 -19.14
CA ALA A 280 16.63 -19.59 -18.40
C ALA A 280 16.26 -19.67 -16.91
N VAL A 281 17.27 -19.45 -16.08
CA VAL A 281 17.04 -19.24 -14.65
C VAL A 281 16.44 -17.84 -14.50
N ALA A 282 15.23 -17.76 -13.95
CA ALA A 282 14.64 -16.48 -13.59
C ALA A 282 15.57 -15.77 -12.59
N SER A 283 15.83 -14.49 -12.81
CA SER A 283 16.67 -13.75 -11.87
C SER A 283 16.01 -13.72 -10.49
N LYS A 284 16.80 -13.63 -9.42
CA LYS A 284 16.26 -13.43 -8.07
C LYS A 284 15.35 -12.19 -8.00
N GLY A 285 15.68 -11.15 -8.76
CA GLY A 285 14.86 -9.94 -8.90
C GLY A 285 13.51 -10.23 -9.55
N ASP A 286 13.50 -11.01 -10.63
CA ASP A 286 12.28 -11.40 -11.36
C ASP A 286 11.33 -12.15 -10.42
N VAL A 287 11.82 -13.20 -9.74
CA VAL A 287 11.00 -14.01 -8.81
C VAL A 287 10.45 -13.16 -7.66
N HIS A 288 11.28 -12.28 -7.09
CA HIS A 288 10.85 -11.41 -6.00
C HIS A 288 9.79 -10.40 -6.44
N GLY A 289 10.02 -9.72 -7.56
CA GLY A 289 9.08 -8.75 -8.11
C GLY A 289 7.77 -9.37 -8.54
N MET A 290 7.81 -10.54 -9.19
CA MET A 290 6.62 -11.32 -9.50
C MET A 290 5.86 -11.73 -8.23
N GLY A 291 6.56 -12.21 -7.20
CA GLY A 291 5.96 -12.56 -5.92
C GLY A 291 5.23 -11.38 -5.27
N TRP A 292 5.89 -10.22 -5.26
CA TRP A 292 5.34 -9.00 -4.71
C TRP A 292 4.12 -8.50 -5.49
N CYS A 293 4.20 -8.46 -6.82
CA CYS A 293 3.07 -8.06 -7.67
C CYS A 293 1.87 -9.00 -7.48
N PHE A 294 2.11 -10.30 -7.26
CA PHE A 294 1.04 -11.29 -7.12
C PHE A 294 0.35 -11.14 -5.77
N ASP A 295 1.13 -10.93 -4.71
CA ASP A 295 0.63 -10.64 -3.36
C ASP A 295 -0.24 -9.37 -3.36
N VAL A 296 0.21 -8.29 -4.01
CA VAL A 296 -0.56 -7.03 -4.14
C VAL A 296 -1.88 -7.24 -4.86
N ILE A 297 -1.92 -8.00 -5.97
CA ILE A 297 -3.17 -8.32 -6.70
C ILE A 297 -4.13 -9.05 -5.77
N VAL A 298 -3.70 -10.15 -5.16
CA VAL A 298 -4.55 -10.96 -4.27
C VAL A 298 -5.04 -10.13 -3.08
N HIS A 299 -4.16 -9.36 -2.47
CA HIS A 299 -4.49 -8.49 -1.35
C HIS A 299 -5.52 -7.43 -1.72
N GLY A 300 -5.29 -6.71 -2.82
CA GLY A 300 -6.18 -5.66 -3.31
C GLY A 300 -7.58 -6.20 -3.59
N ARG A 301 -7.69 -7.29 -4.35
CA ARG A 301 -9.00 -7.86 -4.72
C ARG A 301 -9.76 -8.43 -3.53
N ARG A 302 -9.06 -9.03 -2.56
CA ARG A 302 -9.67 -9.52 -1.31
C ARG A 302 -10.31 -8.40 -0.49
N ARG A 303 -9.77 -7.17 -0.54
CA ARG A 303 -10.36 -6.00 0.12
C ARG A 303 -11.43 -5.33 -0.74
N ALA A 304 -11.21 -5.27 -2.05
CA ALA A 304 -12.12 -4.64 -3.01
C ALA A 304 -13.51 -5.30 -3.03
N ALA A 305 -13.60 -6.63 -3.02
CA ALA A 305 -14.89 -7.33 -3.09
C ALA A 305 -15.87 -6.95 -1.95
N PRO A 306 -15.54 -7.13 -0.66
CA PRO A 306 -16.43 -6.70 0.42
C PRO A 306 -16.64 -5.18 0.44
N TRP A 307 -15.66 -4.38 0.03
CA TRP A 307 -15.83 -2.93 -0.09
C TRP A 307 -16.88 -2.57 -1.13
N LEU A 308 -16.78 -3.09 -2.37
CA LEU A 308 -17.76 -2.87 -3.43
C LEU A 308 -19.18 -3.29 -3.03
N ARG A 309 -19.35 -4.41 -2.31
CA ARG A 309 -20.66 -4.82 -1.80
C ARG A 309 -21.26 -3.81 -0.81
N ARG A 310 -20.44 -3.24 0.07
CA ARG A 310 -20.89 -2.15 0.96
C ARG A 310 -21.26 -0.91 0.17
N GLN A 311 -20.40 -0.51 -0.77
CA GLN A 311 -20.63 0.68 -1.60
C GLN A 311 -21.85 0.55 -2.52
N ALA A 312 -22.18 -0.66 -2.96
CA ALA A 312 -23.38 -0.93 -3.75
C ALA A 312 -24.69 -0.55 -3.04
N ALA A 313 -24.69 -0.48 -1.70
CA ALA A 313 -25.85 -0.01 -0.93
C ALA A 313 -26.18 1.48 -1.13
N GLN A 314 -25.25 2.27 -1.69
CA GLN A 314 -25.45 3.68 -2.01
C GLN A 314 -26.15 3.91 -3.37
N PHE A 315 -26.42 2.84 -4.12
CA PHE A 315 -27.00 2.90 -5.45
C PHE A 315 -28.23 2.01 -5.55
N GLU A 316 -29.04 2.26 -6.57
CA GLU A 316 -30.19 1.44 -6.95
C GLU A 316 -30.03 0.95 -8.39
N GLY A 317 -30.94 0.07 -8.82
CA GLY A 317 -31.00 -0.41 -10.20
C GLY A 317 -29.70 -1.03 -10.72
N ASP A 318 -29.38 -0.70 -11.97
CA ASP A 318 -28.27 -1.31 -12.71
C ASP A 318 -26.91 -1.01 -12.07
N ALA A 319 -26.69 0.21 -11.56
CA ALA A 319 -25.43 0.56 -10.91
C ALA A 319 -25.14 -0.35 -9.71
N ARG A 320 -26.15 -0.59 -8.86
CA ARG A 320 -26.02 -1.52 -7.72
C ARG A 320 -25.74 -2.95 -8.20
N ALA A 321 -26.49 -3.43 -9.19
CA ALA A 321 -26.32 -4.79 -9.70
C ALA A 321 -24.91 -5.01 -10.26
N GLN A 322 -24.40 -4.05 -11.02
CA GLN A 322 -23.07 -4.12 -11.62
C GLN A 322 -21.94 -4.09 -10.57
N LEU A 323 -22.06 -3.27 -9.52
CA LEU A 323 -21.08 -3.28 -8.42
C LEU A 323 -21.04 -4.63 -7.69
N LEU A 324 -22.18 -5.31 -7.54
CA LEU A 324 -22.25 -6.64 -6.95
C LEU A 324 -21.59 -7.69 -7.86
N VAL A 325 -21.81 -7.62 -9.18
CA VAL A 325 -21.13 -8.50 -10.15
C VAL A 325 -19.62 -8.31 -10.10
N ALA A 326 -19.13 -7.07 -10.06
CA ALA A 326 -17.71 -6.79 -9.93
C ALA A 326 -17.12 -7.39 -8.63
N ALA A 327 -17.83 -7.25 -7.51
CA ALA A 327 -17.42 -7.82 -6.24
C ALA A 327 -17.31 -9.36 -6.30
N ASP A 328 -18.28 -10.03 -6.91
CA ASP A 328 -18.29 -11.49 -7.04
C ASP A 328 -17.11 -11.99 -7.89
N HIS A 329 -16.76 -11.29 -8.98
CA HIS A 329 -15.60 -11.63 -9.77
C HIS A 329 -14.28 -11.43 -9.02
N TYR A 330 -14.14 -10.38 -8.22
CA TYR A 330 -12.95 -10.21 -7.37
C TYR A 330 -12.82 -11.29 -6.30
N ASP A 331 -13.92 -11.77 -5.72
CA ASP A 331 -13.87 -12.93 -4.82
C ASP A 331 -13.43 -14.20 -5.56
N GLN A 332 -14.00 -14.47 -6.73
CA GLN A 332 -13.62 -15.62 -7.56
C GLN A 332 -12.14 -15.58 -7.96
N LEU A 333 -11.63 -14.39 -8.31
CA LEU A 333 -10.20 -14.17 -8.57
C LEU A 333 -9.35 -14.57 -7.37
N VAL A 334 -9.69 -14.09 -6.17
CA VAL A 334 -8.94 -14.40 -4.96
C VAL A 334 -8.95 -15.91 -4.68
N GLN A 335 -10.10 -16.57 -4.84
CA GLN A 335 -10.20 -18.03 -4.68
C GLN A 335 -9.31 -18.77 -5.70
N ALA A 336 -9.35 -18.40 -6.98
CA ALA A 336 -8.51 -19.00 -8.02
C ALA A 336 -7.01 -18.78 -7.74
N CYS A 337 -6.62 -17.57 -7.31
CA CYS A 337 -5.24 -17.25 -6.96
C CYS A 337 -4.73 -17.96 -5.70
N MET A 338 -5.62 -18.27 -4.75
CA MET A 338 -5.26 -18.86 -3.45
C MET A 338 -5.55 -20.35 -3.31
N ALA A 339 -6.18 -21.00 -4.31
CA ALA A 339 -6.47 -22.43 -4.27
C ALA A 339 -5.21 -23.24 -3.93
N ASP A 340 -5.26 -24.14 -2.95
CA ASP A 340 -4.14 -25.04 -2.58
C ASP A 340 -2.83 -24.34 -2.12
N VAL A 341 -2.87 -23.06 -1.73
CA VAL A 341 -1.73 -22.35 -1.12
C VAL A 341 -2.17 -21.60 0.14
N ASN A 342 -1.27 -21.48 1.12
CA ASN A 342 -1.54 -20.75 2.36
C ASN A 342 -1.29 -19.25 2.18
N CYS A 343 -0.30 -18.89 1.38
CA CYS A 343 0.01 -17.52 1.01
C CYS A 343 0.47 -17.41 -0.45
N PRO A 344 0.36 -16.23 -1.09
CA PRO A 344 0.84 -16.01 -2.46
C PRO A 344 2.30 -16.42 -2.67
N TRP A 345 3.14 -16.25 -1.65
CA TRP A 345 4.57 -16.58 -1.66
C TRP A 345 4.89 -18.08 -1.77
N ASP A 346 3.93 -18.97 -1.48
CA ASP A 346 4.11 -20.42 -1.65
C ASP A 346 4.39 -20.80 -3.13
N LEU A 347 4.06 -19.92 -4.08
CA LEU A 347 4.33 -20.10 -5.51
C LEU A 347 5.75 -19.67 -5.94
N PHE A 348 6.49 -18.99 -5.07
CA PHE A 348 7.76 -18.33 -5.41
C PHE A 348 8.98 -18.90 -4.67
N GLN A 349 8.83 -20.07 -4.03
CA GLN A 349 9.85 -20.83 -3.26
C GLN A 349 11.20 -20.12 -3.10
N TRP A 350 11.33 -19.35 -2.03
CA TRP A 350 12.55 -18.61 -1.72
C TRP A 350 13.57 -19.51 -1.01
N SER A 351 14.30 -20.34 -1.76
CA SER A 351 15.41 -21.13 -1.18
C SER A 351 16.75 -20.36 -1.15
N GLY A 352 16.80 -19.15 -1.71
CA GLY A 352 18.05 -18.38 -1.85
C GLY A 352 18.97 -18.86 -2.98
N GLU A 353 18.69 -20.02 -3.56
CA GLU A 353 19.34 -20.55 -4.76
C GLU A 353 18.46 -20.23 -5.97
N ALA A 354 18.90 -19.32 -6.84
CA ALA A 354 18.12 -18.85 -8.00
C ALA A 354 17.72 -19.99 -8.95
N ASP A 355 18.50 -21.08 -8.97
CA ASP A 355 18.32 -22.24 -9.85
C ASP A 355 17.12 -23.14 -9.47
N ALA A 356 16.43 -22.84 -8.37
CA ALA A 356 15.46 -23.76 -7.79
C ALA A 356 13.98 -23.44 -8.05
N TRP A 357 13.60 -22.39 -8.80
CA TRP A 357 12.16 -22.13 -9.04
C TRP A 357 11.56 -23.28 -9.87
N PRO A 358 10.67 -24.13 -9.33
CA PRO A 358 10.24 -25.32 -10.03
C PRO A 358 9.29 -24.99 -11.19
N ALA A 359 9.44 -25.72 -12.30
CA ALA A 359 8.61 -25.52 -13.49
C ALA A 359 7.11 -25.75 -13.22
N ASP A 360 6.76 -26.63 -12.29
CA ASP A 360 5.36 -26.83 -11.91
C ASP A 360 4.77 -25.61 -11.18
N LEU A 361 5.56 -24.91 -10.35
CA LEU A 361 5.12 -23.67 -9.70
C LEU A 361 4.93 -22.53 -10.72
N ARG A 362 5.84 -22.39 -11.70
CA ARG A 362 5.66 -21.43 -12.80
C ARG A 362 4.38 -21.71 -13.60
N ARG A 363 4.14 -22.97 -13.97
CA ARG A 363 2.92 -23.36 -14.69
C ARG A 363 1.66 -23.14 -13.85
N LYS A 364 1.73 -23.37 -12.52
CA LYS A 364 0.63 -23.03 -11.59
C LYS A 364 0.38 -21.53 -11.56
N LEU A 365 1.42 -20.71 -11.41
CA LEU A 365 1.31 -19.25 -11.42
C LEU A 365 0.70 -18.74 -12.73
N ARG A 366 1.17 -19.22 -13.88
CA ARG A 366 0.63 -18.88 -15.20
C ARG A 366 -0.88 -19.11 -15.29
N ARG A 367 -1.36 -20.31 -14.91
CA ARG A 367 -2.81 -20.61 -14.92
C ARG A 367 -3.61 -19.69 -14.00
N ARG A 368 -3.06 -19.34 -12.84
CA ARG A 368 -3.70 -18.40 -11.91
C ARG A 368 -3.74 -16.99 -12.47
N LEU A 369 -2.68 -16.53 -13.14
CA LEU A 369 -2.66 -15.23 -13.81
C LEU A 369 -3.66 -15.18 -14.97
N GLU A 370 -3.80 -16.26 -15.75
CA GLU A 370 -4.82 -16.36 -16.80
C GLU A 370 -6.24 -16.27 -16.23
N ALA A 371 -6.53 -17.01 -15.15
CA ALA A 371 -7.82 -16.95 -14.47
C ALA A 371 -8.07 -15.57 -13.83
N ALA A 372 -7.05 -15.00 -13.18
CA ALA A 372 -7.13 -13.67 -12.58
C ALA A 372 -7.41 -12.60 -13.64
N ARG A 373 -6.71 -12.63 -14.77
CA ARG A 373 -6.95 -11.72 -15.90
C ARG A 373 -8.40 -11.79 -16.39
N GLN A 374 -8.98 -12.99 -16.51
CA GLN A 374 -10.38 -13.15 -16.93
C GLN A 374 -11.36 -12.55 -15.91
N HIS A 375 -11.17 -12.82 -14.62
CA HIS A 375 -12.03 -12.27 -13.57
C HIS A 375 -11.87 -10.76 -13.41
N ASP A 376 -10.65 -10.23 -13.47
CA ASP A 376 -10.41 -8.79 -13.47
C ASP A 376 -11.08 -8.12 -14.68
N ALA A 377 -10.95 -8.69 -15.89
CA ALA A 377 -11.61 -8.16 -17.08
C ALA A 377 -13.13 -8.07 -16.92
N ALA A 378 -13.75 -9.14 -16.41
CA ALA A 378 -15.19 -9.17 -16.16
C ALA A 378 -15.63 -8.21 -15.05
N ALA A 379 -14.84 -8.09 -13.98
CA ALA A 379 -15.09 -7.13 -12.92
C ALA A 379 -14.98 -5.68 -13.43
N ILE A 380 -13.98 -5.37 -14.25
CA ILE A 380 -13.82 -4.04 -14.83
C ILE A 380 -14.95 -3.71 -15.80
N ALA A 381 -15.38 -4.65 -16.64
CA ALA A 381 -16.54 -4.44 -17.51
C ALA A 381 -17.81 -4.14 -16.70
N ALA A 382 -18.00 -4.82 -15.57
CA ALA A 382 -19.10 -4.51 -14.65
C ALA A 382 -18.92 -3.13 -13.99
N ILE A 383 -17.72 -2.76 -13.55
CA ILE A 383 -17.43 -1.41 -13.03
C ILE A 383 -17.74 -0.33 -14.07
N GLU A 384 -17.36 -0.54 -15.33
CA GLU A 384 -17.69 0.35 -16.44
C GLU A 384 -19.21 0.49 -16.63
N GLY A 385 -19.94 -0.64 -16.59
CA GLY A 385 -21.40 -0.65 -16.58
C GLY A 385 -22.01 0.14 -15.41
N ALA A 386 -21.43 0.02 -14.21
CA ALA A 386 -21.85 0.78 -13.04
C ALA A 386 -21.61 2.29 -13.24
N VAL A 387 -20.44 2.68 -13.75
CA VAL A 387 -20.11 4.08 -14.04
C VAL A 387 -21.08 4.69 -15.05
N HIS A 388 -21.47 3.95 -16.08
CA HIS A 388 -22.47 4.41 -17.05
C HIS A 388 -23.86 4.58 -16.44
N ALA A 389 -24.28 3.69 -15.54
CA ALA A 389 -25.60 3.73 -14.91
C ALA A 389 -25.74 4.77 -13.78
N ILE A 390 -24.64 5.34 -13.29
CA ILE A 390 -24.63 6.41 -12.26
C ILE A 390 -24.95 7.77 -12.88
N HIS A 391 -24.74 7.92 -14.18
CA HIS A 391 -25.07 9.11 -14.97
C HIS A 391 -26.47 9.00 -15.55
#